data_AF-A0A2P4YKL1-F1
#
_entry.id   AF-A0A2P4YKL1-F1
#
_cell.length_a   1.000
_cell.length_b   1.000
_cell.length_c   1.000
_cell.angle_alpha   90.00
_cell.angle_beta   90.00
_cell.angle_gamma   90.00
#
_symmetry.space_group_name_H-M   'P 1'
#
loop_
_entity.id
_entity.type
_entity.pdbx_description
1 polymer ?
#
loop_
_entity_poly.entity_id
_entity_poly.type
_entity_poly.pdbx_seq_one_letter_code
_entity_poly.pdbx_strand_id
1 'polypeptide(L)'
;MTSALQDLQLDQVLYMELLRKVIGVSEKVQNAPSLGLVPQENLVSDIVLAELSPYTKENGGFLTVERVEFVAGRGNVIITYQHPDFAHSDKTVAYVGSHMDVVPANPEGWDEIHSHLQ
;
A
#
# COMPACT_ATOMS: atom_id res chain seq x y z
N MET A 1 23.34 23.15 -6.96
CA MET A 1 22.28 22.13 -7.09
C MET A 1 21.85 21.76 -5.69
N THR A 2 20.78 22.39 -5.20
CA THR A 2 20.12 21.96 -3.97
C THR A 2 19.58 20.56 -4.25
N SER A 3 20.01 19.56 -3.48
CA SER A 3 19.51 18.20 -3.67
C SER A 3 18.01 18.23 -3.37
N ALA A 4 17.17 17.91 -4.35
CA ALA A 4 15.70 17.93 -4.23
C ALA A 4 15.15 17.06 -3.09
N LEU A 5 16.01 16.22 -2.48
CA LEU A 5 15.68 15.40 -1.32
C LEU A 5 15.98 16.08 0.04
N GLN A 6 16.65 17.24 0.06
CA GLN A 6 17.00 17.93 1.31
C GLN A 6 15.78 18.48 2.05
N ASP A 7 14.72 18.81 1.32
CA ASP A 7 13.46 19.33 1.86
C ASP A 7 12.36 18.26 1.95
N LEU A 8 12.66 17.00 1.62
CA LEU A 8 11.72 15.90 1.77
C LEU A 8 11.56 15.57 3.26
N GLN A 9 10.45 16.00 3.86
CA GLN A 9 10.07 15.64 5.22
C GLN A 9 8.91 14.64 5.18
N LEU A 10 9.06 13.55 5.94
CA LEU A 10 7.96 12.65 6.20
C LEU A 10 7.02 13.30 7.21
N ASP A 11 5.76 13.45 6.83
CA ASP A 11 4.72 13.83 7.78
C ASP A 11 4.36 12.59 8.62
N GLN A 12 4.85 12.56 9.85
CA GLN A 12 4.60 11.46 10.78
C GLN A 12 3.10 11.30 11.07
N VAL A 13 2.34 12.39 11.16
CA VAL A 13 0.92 12.33 11.49
C VAL A 13 0.17 11.67 10.35
N LEU A 14 0.36 12.17 9.12
CA LEU A 14 -0.28 11.59 7.93
C LEU A 14 0.16 10.14 7.71
N TYR A 15 1.43 9.83 7.93
CA TYR A 15 1.93 8.45 7.83
C TYR A 15 1.24 7.52 8.83
N MET A 16 1.14 7.93 10.10
CA MET A 16 0.51 7.13 11.15
C MET A 16 -1.00 6.97 10.93
N GLU A 17 -1.67 7.99 10.41
CA GLU A 17 -3.09 7.91 10.03
C GLU A 17 -3.32 6.91 8.91
N LEU A 18 -2.52 6.97 7.83
CA LEU A 18 -2.57 6.02 6.73
C LEU A 18 -2.29 4.59 7.22
N LEU A 19 -1.23 4.42 8.01
CA LEU A 19 -0.86 3.11 8.56
C LEU A 19 -1.98 2.51 9.41
N ARG A 20 -2.66 3.33 10.23
CA ARG A 20 -3.83 2.88 11.01
C ARG A 20 -4.98 2.42 10.12
N LYS A 21 -5.29 3.13 9.02
CA LYS A 21 -6.32 2.73 8.06
C LYS A 21 -6.01 1.36 7.47
N VAL A 22 -4.76 1.17 7.02
CA VAL A 22 -4.30 -0.09 6.41
C VAL A 22 -4.29 -1.25 7.41
N ILE A 23 -3.73 -1.05 8.61
CA ILE A 23 -3.74 -2.09 9.65
C ILE A 23 -5.16 -2.41 10.11
N GLY A 24 -6.08 -1.45 10.07
CA GLY A 24 -7.49 -1.64 10.43
C GLY A 24 -8.23 -2.70 9.60
N VAL A 25 -7.72 -3.05 8.42
CA VAL A 25 -8.27 -4.13 7.57
C VAL A 25 -7.45 -5.42 7.59
N SER A 26 -6.39 -5.49 8.41
CA SER A 26 -5.42 -6.61 8.45
C SER A 26 -6.08 -7.98 8.66
N GLU A 27 -7.10 -8.09 9.51
CA GLU A 27 -7.83 -9.34 9.73
C GLU A 27 -8.44 -9.91 8.44
N LYS A 28 -8.95 -9.03 7.57
CA LYS A 28 -9.62 -9.42 6.31
C LYS A 28 -8.66 -9.69 5.16
N VAL A 29 -7.38 -9.40 5.35
CA VAL A 29 -6.31 -9.70 4.39
C VAL A 29 -5.35 -10.77 4.91
N GLN A 30 -5.74 -11.54 5.94
CA GLN A 30 -5.00 -12.73 6.34
C GLN A 30 -5.03 -13.79 5.24
N ASN A 31 -3.88 -14.35 4.90
CA ASN A 31 -3.70 -15.32 3.83
C ASN A 31 -3.33 -16.69 4.40
N ALA A 32 -4.35 -17.50 4.65
CA ALA A 32 -4.21 -18.92 4.98
C ALA A 32 -5.41 -19.70 4.43
N PRO A 33 -5.41 -20.04 3.13
CA PRO A 33 -6.55 -20.69 2.49
C PRO A 33 -6.91 -22.04 3.13
N SER A 34 -5.95 -22.75 3.71
CA SER A 34 -6.18 -24.00 4.46
C SER A 34 -7.05 -23.81 5.71
N LEU A 35 -7.10 -22.60 6.26
CA LEU A 35 -7.94 -22.21 7.40
C LEU A 35 -9.22 -21.48 6.94
N GLY A 36 -9.47 -21.41 5.63
CA GLY A 36 -10.58 -20.64 5.06
C GLY A 36 -10.33 -19.13 5.02
N LEU A 37 -9.12 -18.68 5.34
CA LEU A 37 -8.73 -17.28 5.30
C LEU A 37 -8.23 -16.93 3.89
N VAL A 38 -9.14 -16.34 3.10
CA VAL A 38 -8.83 -15.82 1.76
C VAL A 38 -8.74 -14.30 1.87
N PRO A 39 -7.61 -13.69 1.48
CA PRO A 39 -7.42 -12.25 1.61
C PRO A 39 -8.35 -11.48 0.69
N GLN A 40 -8.82 -10.32 1.18
CA GLN A 40 -9.67 -9.37 0.46
C GLN A 40 -8.88 -8.10 0.16
N GLU A 41 -7.85 -8.20 -0.69
CA GLU A 41 -6.91 -7.11 -0.98
C GLU A 41 -7.60 -5.84 -1.52
N ASN A 42 -8.81 -5.96 -2.07
CA ASN A 42 -9.61 -4.81 -2.48
C ASN A 42 -9.80 -3.78 -1.36
N LEU A 43 -9.97 -4.22 -0.11
CA LEU A 43 -10.13 -3.34 1.05
C LEU A 43 -8.92 -2.42 1.25
N VAL A 44 -7.70 -2.94 1.04
CA VAL A 44 -6.48 -2.15 1.12
C VAL A 44 -6.36 -1.24 -0.10
N SER A 45 -6.63 -1.78 -1.29
CA SER A 45 -6.55 -0.99 -2.51
C SER A 45 -7.57 0.15 -2.56
N ASP A 46 -8.73 0.05 -1.91
CA ASP A 46 -9.71 1.15 -1.80
C ASP A 46 -9.12 2.32 -1.02
N ILE A 47 -8.40 2.03 0.07
CA ILE A 47 -7.66 3.03 0.85
C ILE A 47 -6.59 3.68 -0.03
N VAL A 48 -5.77 2.87 -0.73
CA VAL A 48 -4.70 3.38 -1.61
C VAL A 48 -5.25 4.27 -2.72
N LEU A 49 -6.32 3.84 -3.41
CA LEU A 49 -6.95 4.64 -4.47
C LEU A 49 -7.49 5.98 -3.94
N ALA A 50 -8.10 5.98 -2.75
CA ALA A 50 -8.61 7.20 -2.15
C ALA A 50 -7.47 8.20 -1.82
N GLU A 51 -6.37 7.72 -1.26
CA GLU A 51 -5.21 8.56 -0.89
C GLU A 51 -4.44 9.05 -2.12
N LEU A 52 -4.41 8.28 -3.21
CA LEU A 52 -3.75 8.67 -4.46
C LEU A 52 -4.60 9.58 -5.33
N SER A 53 -5.91 9.61 -5.14
CA SER A 53 -6.87 10.35 -5.96
C SER A 53 -6.44 11.79 -6.25
N PRO A 54 -5.99 12.62 -5.27
CA PRO A 54 -5.57 14.00 -5.53
C PRO A 54 -4.36 14.14 -6.48
N TYR A 55 -3.56 13.08 -6.63
CA TYR A 55 -2.32 13.09 -7.42
C TYR A 55 -2.47 12.44 -8.80
N THR A 56 -3.68 11.98 -9.13
CA THR A 56 -4.00 11.38 -10.43
C THR A 56 -4.06 12.42 -11.54
N LYS A 57 -3.86 12.00 -12.80
CA LYS A 57 -3.96 12.86 -13.98
C LYS A 57 -5.34 13.51 -14.10
N GLU A 58 -6.41 12.80 -13.74
CA GLU A 58 -7.77 13.32 -13.74
C GLU A 58 -7.96 14.50 -12.78
N ASN A 59 -7.19 14.53 -11.69
CA ASN A 59 -7.22 15.58 -10.66
C ASN A 59 -6.04 16.57 -10.77
N GLY A 60 -5.35 16.60 -11.92
CA GLY A 60 -4.28 17.57 -12.20
C GLY A 60 -2.88 17.17 -11.72
N GLY A 61 -2.71 15.94 -11.22
CA GLY A 61 -1.41 15.36 -10.90
C GLY A 61 -0.78 14.57 -12.05
N PHE A 62 0.18 13.71 -11.72
CA PHE A 62 1.00 12.97 -12.70
C PHE A 62 0.91 11.45 -12.57
N LEU A 63 0.05 10.95 -11.67
CA LEU A 63 -0.16 9.51 -11.49
C LEU A 63 -1.20 8.98 -12.46
N THR A 64 -0.92 7.83 -13.06
CA THR A 64 -1.91 6.94 -13.65
C THR A 64 -2.03 5.74 -12.73
N VAL A 65 -3.25 5.42 -12.27
CA VAL A 65 -3.49 4.35 -11.30
C VAL A 65 -4.52 3.39 -11.87
N GLU A 66 -4.19 2.10 -11.86
CA GLU A 66 -5.04 1.03 -12.36
C GLU A 66 -5.19 -0.05 -11.30
N ARG A 67 -6.40 -0.61 -11.15
CA ARG A 67 -6.63 -1.83 -10.38
C ARG A 67 -6.92 -2.97 -11.34
N VAL A 68 -6.13 -4.04 -11.24
CA VAL A 68 -6.29 -5.27 -12.02
C VAL A 68 -6.70 -6.41 -11.10
N GLU A 69 -7.81 -7.07 -11.41
CA GLU A 69 -8.33 -8.20 -10.64
C GLU A 69 -8.29 -9.49 -11.48
N PHE A 70 -7.54 -10.49 -11.01
CA PHE A 70 -7.58 -11.85 -11.57
C PHE A 70 -8.53 -12.76 -10.78
N VAL A 71 -8.72 -12.44 -9.51
CA VAL A 71 -9.68 -13.06 -8.59
C VAL A 71 -10.47 -11.91 -7.97
N ALA A 72 -11.79 -12.01 -7.98
CA ALA A 72 -12.66 -10.97 -7.44
C ALA A 72 -12.30 -10.66 -5.98
N GLY A 73 -12.13 -9.39 -5.66
CA GLY A 73 -11.75 -8.96 -4.31
C GLY A 73 -10.25 -8.99 -4.02
N ARG A 74 -9.42 -9.45 -4.96
CA ARG A 74 -7.96 -9.59 -4.82
C ARG A 74 -7.19 -8.73 -5.82
N GLY A 75 -7.50 -7.44 -5.84
CA GLY A 75 -6.95 -6.48 -6.78
C GLY A 75 -5.48 -6.16 -6.57
N ASN A 76 -4.78 -5.98 -7.69
CA ASN A 76 -3.42 -5.46 -7.77
C ASN A 76 -3.48 -4.00 -8.22
N VAL A 77 -2.82 -3.10 -7.49
CA VAL A 77 -2.77 -1.68 -7.86
C VAL A 77 -1.45 -1.41 -8.59
N ILE A 78 -1.56 -0.92 -9.83
CA ILE A 78 -0.44 -0.48 -10.65
C ILE A 78 -0.43 1.04 -10.63
N ILE A 79 0.66 1.64 -10.15
CA ILE A 79 0.84 3.09 -10.07
C ILE A 79 1.98 3.47 -11.00
N THR A 80 1.68 4.30 -11.98
CA THR A 80 2.67 4.84 -12.92
C THR A 80 2.83 6.33 -12.67
N TYR A 81 4.05 6.78 -12.38
CA TYR A 81 4.40 8.19 -12.26
C TYR A 81 5.15 8.66 -13.49
N GLN A 82 4.61 9.66 -14.19
CA GLN A 82 5.21 10.25 -15.39
C GLN A 82 5.17 11.77 -15.31
N HIS A 83 6.27 12.39 -14.90
CA HIS A 83 6.42 13.84 -14.90
C HIS A 83 7.04 14.32 -16.23
N PRO A 84 6.60 15.46 -16.80
CA PRO A 84 7.14 16.01 -18.05
C PRO A 84 8.67 16.14 -18.06
N ASP A 85 9.27 16.51 -16.93
CA ASP A 85 10.72 16.72 -16.79
C ASP A 85 11.55 15.47 -17.12
N PHE A 86 11.00 14.27 -17.00
CA PHE A 86 11.70 13.03 -17.33
C PHE A 86 10.88 12.07 -18.21
N ALA A 87 9.73 12.52 -18.74
CA ALA A 87 8.86 11.72 -19.62
C ALA A 87 9.55 11.27 -20.93
N HIS A 88 10.67 11.91 -21.28
CA HIS A 88 11.49 11.59 -22.45
C HIS A 88 12.52 10.47 -22.19
N SER A 89 12.67 10.03 -20.93
CA SER A 89 13.58 8.95 -20.55
C SER A 89 13.03 7.59 -21.00
N ASP A 90 13.90 6.73 -21.53
CA ASP A 90 13.62 5.32 -21.84
C ASP A 90 13.86 4.38 -20.63
N LYS A 91 14.34 4.93 -19.52
CA LYS A 91 14.62 4.19 -18.29
C LYS A 91 13.38 4.11 -17.39
N THR A 92 13.19 2.95 -16.76
CA THR A 92 12.11 2.71 -15.81
C THR A 92 12.68 2.11 -14.53
N VAL A 93 12.18 2.57 -13.39
CA VAL A 93 12.39 1.95 -12.07
C VAL A 93 11.03 1.54 -11.54
N ALA A 94 10.92 0.30 -11.06
CA ALA A 94 9.69 -0.24 -10.50
C ALA A 94 9.96 -0.73 -9.08
N TYR A 95 9.08 -0.36 -8.16
CA TYR A 95 8.98 -0.98 -6.84
C TYR A 95 7.87 -2.03 -6.91
N VAL A 96 8.23 -3.30 -6.81
CA VAL A 96 7.32 -4.44 -6.95
C VAL A 96 7.42 -5.29 -5.69
N GLY A 97 6.30 -5.83 -5.22
CA GLY A 97 6.27 -6.71 -4.05
C GLY A 97 5.80 -6.06 -2.75
N SER A 98 5.19 -4.87 -2.82
CA SER A 98 4.41 -4.33 -1.71
C SER A 98 3.08 -5.09 -1.56
N HIS A 99 3.19 -6.39 -1.25
CA HIS A 99 2.04 -7.23 -0.97
C HIS A 99 1.43 -6.82 0.37
N MET A 100 0.10 -6.87 0.45
CA MET A 100 -0.65 -6.33 1.59
C MET A 100 -1.41 -7.42 2.35
N ASP A 101 -1.32 -8.66 1.87
CA ASP A 101 -1.77 -9.81 2.63
C ASP A 101 -0.81 -10.10 3.79
N VAL A 102 -1.37 -10.57 4.90
CA VAL A 102 -0.63 -10.85 6.13
C VAL A 102 -0.82 -12.29 6.56
N VAL A 103 0.10 -12.80 7.39
CA VAL A 103 -0.10 -14.11 8.03
C VAL A 103 -1.21 -14.03 9.07
N PRO A 104 -1.88 -15.15 9.38
CA PRO A 104 -2.85 -15.17 10.46
C PRO A 104 -2.26 -14.73 11.79
N ALA A 105 -2.98 -13.87 12.51
CA ALA A 105 -2.63 -13.45 13.86
C ALA A 105 -3.64 -14.04 14.85
N ASN A 106 -3.14 -14.70 15.90
CA ASN A 106 -3.96 -15.20 17.00
C ASN A 106 -3.84 -14.25 18.21
N PRO A 107 -4.86 -13.44 18.52
CA PRO A 107 -4.82 -12.51 19.66
C PRO A 107 -4.59 -13.20 21.00
N GLU A 108 -5.05 -14.45 21.16
CA GLU A 108 -4.90 -15.21 22.41
C GLU A 108 -3.43 -15.51 22.74
N GLY A 109 -2.54 -15.50 21.74
CA GLY A 109 -1.10 -15.73 21.91
C GLY A 109 -0.25 -14.46 22.06
N TRP A 110 -0.85 -13.27 22.10
CA TRP A 110 -0.09 -12.01 22.07
C TRP A 110 0.62 -11.68 23.39
N ASP A 111 0.02 -12.05 24.53
CA ASP A 111 0.65 -11.86 25.85
C ASP A 111 1.94 -12.69 26.00
N GLU A 112 2.02 -13.84 25.32
CA GLU A 112 3.22 -14.69 25.30
C GLU A 112 4.35 -14.10 24.45
N ILE A 113 4.05 -13.33 23.39
CA ILE A 113 5.07 -12.65 22.59
C ILE A 113 5.77 -11.56 23.40
N HIS A 114 5.03 -10.86 24.27
CA HIS A 114 5.58 -9.76 25.05
C HIS A 114 6.58 -10.22 26.11
N SER A 115 6.45 -11.43 26.64
CA SER A 115 7.35 -11.99 27.66
C SER A 115 8.66 -12.55 27.12
N HIS A 116 8.74 -12.87 25.82
CA HIS A 116 9.95 -13.40 25.18
C HIS A 116 10.83 -12.33 24.49
N LEU A 117 10.38 -11.07 24.51
CA LEU A 117 11.10 -9.92 23.96
C LEU A 117 11.68 -8.98 25.04
N GLN A 118 11.63 -9.39 26.31
CA GLN A 118 12.35 -8.77 27.45
C GLN A 118 13.60 -9.58 27.80
#